data_AF-A0A261CV99-F1
#
_entry.id   AF-A0A261CV99-F1
#
_cell.length_a   1.000
_cell.length_b   1.000
_cell.length_c   1.000
_cell.angle_alpha   90.00
_cell.angle_beta   90.00
_cell.angle_gamma   90.00
#
_symmetry.space_group_name_H-M   'P 1'
#
loop_
_entity.id
_entity.type
_entity.pdbx_description
1 polymer ?
#
loop_
_entity_poly.entity_id
_entity_poly.type
_entity_poly.pdbx_seq_one_letter_code
_entity_poly.pdbx_strand_id
1 'polypeptide(L)'
;MPFADELLGAPAVKDLAGCLTVAGQRSTATKKSARVFDGMALKERSDLVRDALLEDLPDDYGDFVAAVNALVAQPKCSGWMVWPITEAVASRASTAGSAKAFDTGLGLLKKLTPRLTAEFALRTMLVADLDRTLAAARRWTTARDEHVRRLASEGTRHYLPWARRVPELLTRPDATLPIIDALYRDPSDYVRRSVANHLNDLSRQHPDLVVDTAARWLAEPDANTDRLVRHALRTLIKRGDANALALLGFAAPTGVSIVGLSVDPTVSVGGTLSISATLINSGAEPVKVIVDYSVGFLKANGKVAHKVFKLAAKTVGPGERVDIAKTHSFAPITTRRYYPGGHELAVQVNGLRMGLVGFELLE
;
A
#
# COMPACT_ATOMS: atom_id res chain seq x y z
N MET A 1 15.04 -8.45 18.45
CA MET A 1 13.68 -7.93 18.19
C MET A 1 12.73 -9.11 18.25
N PRO A 2 11.60 -9.00 18.95
CA PRO A 2 10.61 -10.07 18.98
C PRO A 2 10.16 -10.43 17.56
N PHE A 3 9.83 -11.70 17.33
CA PHE A 3 9.19 -12.09 16.07
C PHE A 3 7.84 -11.38 15.93
N ALA A 4 7.34 -11.21 14.70
CA ALA A 4 6.11 -10.44 14.46
C ALA A 4 4.91 -11.00 15.24
N ASP A 5 4.84 -12.31 15.47
CA ASP A 5 3.81 -12.97 16.27
C ASP A 5 3.92 -12.67 17.77
N GLU A 6 5.12 -12.41 18.30
CA GLU A 6 5.34 -12.07 19.71
C GLU A 6 4.83 -10.67 20.09
N LEU A 7 4.44 -9.85 19.10
CA LEU A 7 3.79 -8.56 19.33
C LEU A 7 2.50 -8.72 20.15
N LEU A 8 1.73 -9.79 19.91
CA LEU A 8 0.62 -10.22 20.77
C LEU A 8 0.97 -11.55 21.46
N GLY A 9 1.98 -11.52 22.33
CA GLY A 9 2.39 -12.65 23.15
C GLY A 9 1.63 -12.77 24.49
N ALA A 10 1.98 -13.78 25.28
CA ALA A 10 1.40 -14.02 26.60
C ALA A 10 1.47 -12.81 27.57
N PRO A 11 2.55 -11.99 27.59
CA PRO A 11 2.58 -10.78 28.41
C PRO A 11 1.48 -9.77 28.04
N ALA A 12 1.25 -9.53 26.74
CA ALA A 12 0.22 -8.60 26.28
C ALA A 12 -1.19 -9.07 26.67
N VAL A 13 -1.45 -10.38 26.60
CA VAL A 13 -2.73 -10.97 27.05
C VAL A 13 -2.89 -10.89 28.57
N LYS A 14 -1.80 -11.07 29.32
CA LYS A 14 -1.82 -10.90 30.79
C LYS A 14 -2.16 -9.45 31.17
N ASP A 15 -1.58 -8.47 30.49
CA ASP A 15 -1.86 -7.06 30.71
C ASP A 15 -3.30 -6.70 30.35
N LEU A 16 -3.81 -7.25 29.23
CA LEU A 16 -5.21 -7.13 28.84
C LEU A 16 -6.16 -7.67 29.90
N ALA A 17 -5.87 -8.86 30.42
CA ALA A 17 -6.63 -9.48 31.49
C ALA A 17 -6.59 -8.67 32.80
N GLY A 18 -5.47 -8.00 33.07
CA GLY A 18 -5.36 -7.01 34.15
C GLY A 18 -6.30 -5.82 33.93
N CYS A 19 -6.31 -5.26 32.72
CA CYS A 19 -7.21 -4.15 32.36
C CYS A 19 -8.70 -4.53 32.50
N LEU A 20 -9.07 -5.75 32.08
CA LEU A 20 -10.41 -6.30 32.28
C LEU A 20 -10.79 -6.37 33.75
N THR A 21 -9.90 -6.92 34.59
CA THR A 21 -10.13 -7.05 36.03
C THR A 21 -10.32 -5.69 36.69
N VAL A 22 -9.49 -4.69 36.33
CA VAL A 22 -9.62 -3.31 36.82
C VAL A 22 -10.93 -2.66 36.36
N ALA A 23 -11.43 -3.00 35.18
CA ALA A 23 -12.72 -2.55 34.67
C ALA A 23 -13.93 -3.33 35.25
N GLY A 24 -13.70 -4.19 36.26
CA GLY A 24 -14.75 -5.01 36.88
C GLY A 24 -15.29 -6.12 35.96
N GLN A 25 -14.56 -6.47 34.89
CA GLN A 25 -14.96 -7.49 33.93
C GLN A 25 -14.34 -8.85 34.27
N ARG A 26 -14.98 -9.92 33.78
CA ARG A 26 -14.35 -11.24 33.76
C ARG A 26 -13.11 -11.21 32.88
N SER A 27 -12.17 -12.11 33.15
CA SER A 27 -10.93 -12.25 32.38
C SER A 27 -10.50 -13.71 32.27
N THR A 28 -11.44 -14.64 32.48
CA THR A 28 -11.14 -16.06 32.62
C THR A 28 -10.78 -16.68 31.28
N ALA A 29 -11.59 -16.40 30.24
CA ALA A 29 -11.32 -16.88 28.90
C ALA A 29 -10.07 -16.19 28.33
N THR A 30 -9.97 -14.88 28.51
CA THR A 30 -8.85 -14.05 28.04
C THR A 30 -7.53 -14.52 28.62
N LYS A 31 -7.45 -14.86 29.92
CA LYS A 31 -6.20 -15.40 30.52
C LYS A 31 -5.81 -16.77 29.96
N LYS A 32 -6.78 -17.59 29.55
CA LYS A 32 -6.53 -18.94 29.04
C LYS A 32 -6.05 -18.94 27.59
N SER A 33 -6.46 -17.97 26.77
CA SER A 33 -6.14 -17.92 25.34
C SER A 33 -4.64 -17.95 25.04
N ALA A 34 -3.82 -17.30 25.88
CA ALA A 34 -2.37 -17.25 25.70
C ALA A 34 -1.65 -18.60 25.86
N ARG A 35 -2.32 -19.66 26.35
CA ARG A 35 -1.71 -20.97 26.61
C ARG A 35 -1.48 -21.81 25.35
N VAL A 36 -2.02 -21.40 24.21
CA VAL A 36 -2.01 -22.19 22.96
C VAL A 36 -1.40 -21.42 21.78
N PHE A 37 -0.59 -20.40 22.06
CA PHE A 37 -0.01 -19.52 21.03
C PHE A 37 1.10 -20.16 20.19
N ASP A 38 1.66 -21.28 20.64
CA ASP A 38 2.77 -21.96 19.98
C ASP A 38 2.41 -22.32 18.54
N GLY A 39 3.23 -21.87 17.59
CA GLY A 39 3.01 -22.08 16.15
C GLY A 39 1.95 -21.18 15.48
N MET A 40 1.21 -20.36 16.25
CA MET A 40 0.18 -19.47 15.69
C MET A 40 0.76 -18.18 15.14
N ALA A 41 0.27 -17.75 13.97
CA ALA A 41 0.56 -16.44 13.41
C ALA A 41 -0.13 -15.33 14.20
N LEU A 42 0.40 -14.10 14.09
CA LEU A 42 -0.09 -12.92 14.82
C LEU A 42 -1.62 -12.70 14.68
N LYS A 43 -2.15 -12.87 13.47
CA LYS A 43 -3.59 -12.68 13.21
C LYS A 43 -4.45 -13.73 13.92
N GLU A 44 -4.00 -14.98 13.94
CA GLU A 44 -4.72 -16.08 14.59
C GLU A 44 -4.72 -15.90 16.11
N ARG A 45 -3.62 -15.40 16.69
CA ARG A 45 -3.59 -14.98 18.10
C ARG A 45 -4.60 -13.87 18.39
N SER A 46 -4.69 -12.87 17.51
CA SER A 46 -5.67 -11.77 17.67
C SER A 46 -7.11 -12.27 17.60
N ASP A 47 -7.42 -13.18 16.67
CA ASP A 47 -8.74 -13.81 16.56
C ASP A 47 -9.10 -14.63 17.81
N LEU A 48 -8.17 -15.43 18.31
CA LEU A 48 -8.39 -16.22 19.53
C LEU A 48 -8.64 -15.33 20.76
N VAL A 49 -7.86 -14.26 20.91
CA VAL A 49 -8.03 -13.32 22.03
C VAL A 49 -9.32 -12.51 21.87
N ARG A 50 -9.72 -12.13 20.65
CA ARG A 50 -11.01 -11.50 20.37
C ARG A 50 -12.16 -12.39 20.84
N ASP A 51 -12.15 -13.67 20.49
CA ASP A 51 -13.24 -14.58 20.82
C ASP A 51 -13.33 -14.80 22.34
N ALA A 52 -12.17 -14.90 23.01
CA ALA A 52 -12.10 -14.94 24.47
C ALA A 52 -12.60 -13.64 25.14
N LEU A 53 -12.33 -12.46 24.55
CA LEU A 53 -12.89 -11.19 25.03
C LEU A 53 -14.42 -11.17 24.92
N LEU A 54 -14.97 -11.68 23.81
CA LEU A 54 -16.41 -11.73 23.60
C LEU A 54 -17.11 -12.67 24.59
N GLU A 55 -16.44 -13.73 25.04
CA GLU A 55 -16.92 -14.61 26.11
C GLU A 55 -16.87 -13.94 27.49
N ASP A 56 -15.79 -13.20 27.79
CA ASP A 56 -15.62 -12.55 29.10
C ASP A 56 -16.52 -11.31 29.27
N LEU A 57 -16.70 -10.51 28.21
CA LEU A 57 -17.45 -9.26 28.22
C LEU A 57 -18.98 -9.48 28.25
N PRO A 58 -19.77 -8.45 28.66
CA PRO A 58 -21.23 -8.57 28.74
C PRO A 58 -21.89 -8.83 27.39
N ASP A 59 -23.02 -9.54 27.44
CA ASP A 59 -23.75 -9.87 26.22
C ASP A 59 -24.61 -8.73 25.67
N ASP A 60 -25.20 -7.97 26.58
CA ASP A 60 -25.92 -6.76 26.24
C ASP A 60 -24.99 -5.74 25.58
N TYR A 61 -25.47 -5.12 24.50
CA TYR A 61 -24.66 -4.20 23.71
C TYR A 61 -24.31 -2.92 24.47
N GLY A 62 -25.24 -2.40 25.29
CA GLY A 62 -25.00 -1.22 26.13
C GLY A 62 -23.93 -1.49 27.18
N ASP A 63 -24.04 -2.61 27.90
CA ASP A 63 -23.06 -3.02 28.90
C ASP A 63 -21.70 -3.35 28.27
N PHE A 64 -21.68 -3.98 27.09
CA PHE A 64 -20.47 -4.19 26.31
C PHE A 64 -19.78 -2.85 25.98
N VAL A 65 -20.53 -1.87 25.48
CA VAL A 65 -20.01 -0.53 25.18
C VAL A 65 -19.47 0.14 26.45
N ALA A 66 -20.17 0.03 27.59
CA ALA A 66 -19.70 0.57 28.86
C ALA A 66 -18.37 -0.07 29.29
N ALA A 67 -18.26 -1.40 29.19
CA ALA A 67 -17.04 -2.13 29.50
C ALA A 67 -15.86 -1.72 28.60
N VAL A 68 -16.07 -1.59 27.29
CA VAL A 68 -15.02 -1.12 26.37
C VAL A 68 -14.59 0.32 26.67
N ASN A 69 -15.53 1.22 27.00
CA ASN A 69 -15.16 2.58 27.42
C ASN A 69 -14.32 2.57 28.71
N ALA A 70 -14.63 1.70 29.67
CA ALA A 70 -13.85 1.53 30.89
C ALA A 70 -12.43 1.00 30.60
N LEU A 71 -12.26 0.13 29.60
CA LEU A 71 -10.93 -0.29 29.13
C LEU A 71 -10.16 0.87 28.51
N VAL A 72 -10.76 1.59 27.56
CA VAL A 72 -10.13 2.74 26.85
C VAL A 72 -9.68 3.85 27.80
N ALA A 73 -10.42 4.07 28.89
CA ALA A 73 -10.10 5.07 29.90
C ALA A 73 -8.79 4.77 30.64
N GLN A 74 -8.36 3.51 30.69
CA GLN A 74 -7.13 3.10 31.37
C GLN A 74 -5.90 3.41 30.49
N PRO A 75 -4.94 4.24 30.95
CA PRO A 75 -3.72 4.52 30.18
C PRO A 75 -2.90 3.27 29.85
N LYS A 76 -2.95 2.26 30.73
CA LYS A 76 -2.25 0.98 30.55
C LYS A 76 -2.86 0.13 29.43
N CYS A 77 -4.13 0.34 29.05
CA CYS A 77 -4.76 -0.39 27.96
C CYS A 77 -4.32 0.20 26.61
N SER A 78 -3.09 -0.14 26.20
CA SER A 78 -2.42 0.36 25.00
C SER A 78 -1.51 -0.70 24.37
N GLY A 79 -1.00 -0.43 23.17
CA GLY A 79 -0.16 -1.38 22.44
C GLY A 79 -0.97 -2.57 21.89
N TRP A 80 -0.29 -3.68 21.61
CA TRP A 80 -0.85 -4.77 20.81
C TRP A 80 -2.09 -5.46 21.39
N MET A 81 -2.32 -5.37 22.70
CA MET A 81 -3.57 -5.84 23.32
C MET A 81 -4.82 -5.10 22.82
N VAL A 82 -4.67 -3.91 22.23
CA VAL A 82 -5.78 -3.12 21.69
C VAL A 82 -6.35 -3.74 20.42
N TRP A 83 -5.55 -4.46 19.64
CA TRP A 83 -6.02 -5.07 18.40
C TRP A 83 -7.22 -6.00 18.63
N PRO A 84 -7.15 -7.04 19.48
CA PRO A 84 -8.31 -7.90 19.72
C PRO A 84 -9.52 -7.16 20.32
N ILE A 85 -9.31 -6.07 21.09
CA ILE A 85 -10.41 -5.22 21.58
C ILE A 85 -11.14 -4.56 20.40
N THR A 86 -10.40 -3.96 19.46
CA THR A 86 -11.01 -3.33 18.28
C THR A 86 -11.75 -4.35 17.41
N GLU A 87 -11.22 -5.56 17.24
CA GLU A 87 -11.89 -6.63 16.50
C GLU A 87 -13.18 -7.10 17.20
N ALA A 88 -13.18 -7.16 18.55
CA ALA A 88 -14.37 -7.49 19.33
C ALA A 88 -15.46 -6.42 19.16
N VAL A 89 -15.08 -5.13 19.20
CA VAL A 89 -15.97 -4.00 18.92
C VAL A 89 -16.58 -4.12 17.53
N ALA A 90 -15.76 -4.35 16.51
CA ALA A 90 -16.24 -4.43 15.14
C ALA A 90 -17.17 -5.64 14.92
N SER A 91 -16.84 -6.80 15.51
CA SER A 91 -17.69 -7.99 15.49
C SER A 91 -19.07 -7.70 16.10
N ARG A 92 -19.10 -7.20 17.34
CA ARG A 92 -20.34 -6.93 18.08
C ARG A 92 -21.19 -5.85 17.44
N ALA A 93 -20.57 -4.77 16.96
CA ALA A 93 -21.29 -3.66 16.33
C ALA A 93 -21.86 -4.04 14.96
N SER A 94 -21.18 -4.91 14.20
CA SER A 94 -21.65 -5.36 12.87
C SER A 94 -22.82 -6.34 12.97
N THR A 95 -22.97 -7.07 14.08
CA THR A 95 -24.03 -8.07 14.27
C THR A 95 -25.19 -7.61 15.17
N ALA A 96 -25.06 -6.45 15.84
CA ALA A 96 -26.09 -5.91 16.75
C ALA A 96 -27.40 -5.48 16.06
N GLY A 97 -27.50 -5.54 14.72
CA GLY A 97 -28.75 -5.37 13.98
C GLY A 97 -29.34 -3.96 13.99
N SER A 98 -28.59 -2.93 14.45
CA SER A 98 -29.08 -1.55 14.42
C SER A 98 -28.03 -0.54 13.97
N ALA A 99 -28.51 0.47 13.24
CA ALA A 99 -27.78 1.65 12.81
C ALA A 99 -27.04 2.36 13.97
N LYS A 100 -27.71 2.51 15.12
CA LYS A 100 -27.17 3.16 16.31
C LYS A 100 -26.02 2.35 16.92
N ALA A 101 -26.16 1.03 16.99
CA ALA A 101 -25.08 0.16 17.46
C ALA A 101 -23.87 0.24 16.52
N PHE A 102 -24.09 0.19 15.20
CA PHE A 102 -23.02 0.32 14.22
C PHE A 102 -22.22 1.63 14.39
N ASP A 103 -22.93 2.77 14.47
CA ASP A 103 -22.30 4.09 14.68
C ASP A 103 -21.58 4.18 16.03
N THR A 104 -22.11 3.54 17.08
CA THR A 104 -21.47 3.44 18.39
C THR A 104 -20.16 2.66 18.30
N GLY A 105 -20.15 1.54 17.56
CA GLY A 105 -18.95 0.76 17.26
C GLY A 105 -17.89 1.57 16.54
N LEU A 106 -18.26 2.31 15.48
CA LEU A 106 -17.35 3.24 14.80
C LEU A 106 -16.80 4.31 15.76
N GLY A 107 -17.63 4.82 16.67
CA GLY A 107 -17.20 5.75 17.72
C GLY A 107 -16.17 5.13 18.68
N LEU A 108 -16.33 3.86 19.05
CA LEU A 108 -15.36 3.13 19.87
C LEU A 108 -14.05 2.89 19.12
N LEU A 109 -14.10 2.50 17.83
CA LEU A 109 -12.89 2.34 17.01
C LEU A 109 -12.10 3.65 16.91
N LYS A 110 -12.80 4.78 16.73
CA LYS A 110 -12.19 6.12 16.77
C LYS A 110 -11.50 6.41 18.11
N LYS A 111 -12.05 5.97 19.24
CA LYS A 111 -11.45 6.17 20.57
C LYS A 111 -10.27 5.23 20.84
N LEU A 112 -10.30 4.02 20.29
CA LEU A 112 -9.27 2.99 20.47
C LEU A 112 -8.05 3.22 19.58
N THR A 113 -8.22 3.80 18.38
CA THR A 113 -7.13 3.93 17.41
C THR A 113 -5.88 4.65 17.92
N PRO A 114 -5.94 5.68 18.80
CA PRO A 114 -4.74 6.31 19.35
C PRO A 114 -3.96 5.41 20.32
N ARG A 115 -4.55 4.32 20.81
CA ARG A 115 -3.90 3.36 21.72
C ARG A 115 -3.04 2.33 20.99
N LEU A 116 -3.27 2.12 19.69
CA LEU A 116 -2.48 1.30 18.77
C LEU A 116 -2.88 1.63 17.32
N THR A 117 -3.98 1.02 16.87
CA THR A 117 -4.65 1.26 15.59
C THR A 117 -5.99 0.51 15.58
N ALA A 118 -6.99 1.04 14.87
CA ALA A 118 -8.24 0.34 14.54
C ALA A 118 -8.34 -0.05 13.05
N GLU A 119 -7.24 0.06 12.29
CA GLU A 119 -7.23 -0.11 10.83
C GLU A 119 -7.66 -1.50 10.36
N PHE A 120 -7.46 -2.55 11.16
CA PHE A 120 -7.89 -3.91 10.85
C PHE A 120 -9.38 -4.10 11.12
N ALA A 121 -9.84 -3.71 12.32
CA ALA A 121 -11.23 -3.82 12.76
C ALA A 121 -12.19 -2.97 11.91
N LEU A 122 -11.76 -1.78 11.46
CA LEU A 122 -12.56 -0.94 10.57
C LEU A 122 -12.97 -1.68 9.29
N ARG A 123 -12.19 -2.69 8.87
CA ARG A 123 -12.47 -3.46 7.64
C ARG A 123 -13.59 -4.45 7.83
N THR A 124 -13.82 -4.93 9.04
CA THR A 124 -15.04 -5.69 9.35
C THR A 124 -16.26 -4.78 9.24
N MET A 125 -16.17 -3.53 9.70
CA MET A 125 -17.24 -2.54 9.53
C MET A 125 -17.46 -2.19 8.05
N LEU A 126 -16.39 -1.97 7.27
CA LEU A 126 -16.47 -1.71 5.82
C LEU A 126 -17.13 -2.85 5.05
N VAL A 127 -16.93 -4.11 5.46
CA VAL A 127 -17.59 -5.27 4.85
C VAL A 127 -19.06 -5.34 5.23
N ALA A 128 -19.43 -4.93 6.44
CA ALA A 128 -20.81 -4.96 6.90
C ALA A 128 -21.64 -3.80 6.32
N ASP A 129 -21.07 -2.60 6.22
CA ASP A 129 -21.72 -1.42 5.62
C ASP A 129 -20.63 -0.45 5.11
N LEU A 130 -20.35 -0.52 3.81
CA LEU A 130 -19.29 0.27 3.18
C LEU A 130 -19.59 1.77 3.27
N ASP A 131 -20.74 2.20 2.77
CA ASP A 131 -21.07 3.62 2.61
C ASP A 131 -21.14 4.33 3.96
N ARG A 132 -21.73 3.69 4.98
CA ARG A 132 -21.78 4.25 6.33
C ARG A 132 -20.41 4.38 6.96
N THR A 133 -19.56 3.38 6.77
CA THR A 133 -18.19 3.38 7.30
C THR A 133 -17.32 4.43 6.59
N LEU A 134 -17.44 4.56 5.27
CA LEU A 134 -16.76 5.62 4.50
C LEU A 134 -17.25 7.02 4.89
N ALA A 135 -18.55 7.19 5.15
CA ALA A 135 -19.08 8.45 5.66
C ALA A 135 -18.48 8.81 7.03
N ALA A 136 -18.28 7.83 7.92
CA ALA A 136 -17.59 8.06 9.18
C ALA A 136 -16.11 8.40 8.99
N ALA A 137 -15.39 7.65 8.16
CA ALA A 137 -14.00 7.93 7.84
C ALA A 137 -13.82 9.34 7.24
N ARG A 138 -14.74 9.78 6.36
CA ARG A 138 -14.73 11.16 5.84
C ARG A 138 -14.88 12.20 6.94
N ARG A 139 -15.76 12.00 7.93
CA ARG A 139 -15.87 12.89 9.10
C ARG A 139 -14.61 12.88 9.97
N TRP A 140 -13.84 11.79 9.97
CA TRP A 140 -12.61 11.67 10.75
C TRP A 140 -11.44 12.47 10.16
N THR A 141 -11.52 12.88 8.89
CA THR A 141 -10.48 13.68 8.23
C THR A 141 -10.23 15.03 8.90
N THR A 142 -11.23 15.59 9.62
CA THR A 142 -11.10 16.86 10.33
C THR A 142 -10.84 16.69 11.84
N ALA A 143 -10.58 15.46 12.30
CA ALA A 143 -10.32 15.20 13.71
C ALA A 143 -9.03 15.89 14.19
N ARG A 144 -9.05 16.43 15.41
CA ARG A 144 -7.86 17.02 16.04
C ARG A 144 -6.69 16.01 16.16
N ASP A 145 -7.03 14.77 16.45
CA ASP A 145 -6.06 13.68 16.65
C ASP A 145 -5.59 13.10 15.30
N GLU A 146 -4.28 13.09 15.08
CA GLU A 146 -3.67 12.57 13.85
C GLU A 146 -3.86 11.06 13.69
N HIS A 147 -3.99 10.28 14.77
CA HIS A 147 -4.24 8.84 14.70
C HIS A 147 -5.64 8.55 14.12
N VAL A 148 -6.61 9.41 14.42
CA VAL A 148 -7.96 9.32 13.85
C VAL A 148 -7.97 9.73 12.38
N ARG A 149 -7.27 10.81 12.01
CA ARG A 149 -7.13 11.21 10.60
C ARG A 149 -6.39 10.15 9.79
N ARG A 150 -5.33 9.55 10.35
CA ARG A 150 -4.65 8.41 9.71
C ARG A 150 -5.58 7.22 9.58
N LEU A 151 -6.36 6.86 10.59
CA LEU A 151 -7.31 5.75 10.50
C LEU A 151 -8.26 5.91 9.31
N ALA A 152 -8.74 7.14 9.05
CA ALA A 152 -9.58 7.42 7.90
C ALA A 152 -8.92 7.02 6.58
N SER A 153 -7.66 7.38 6.38
CA SER A 153 -6.89 7.00 5.20
C SER A 153 -6.47 5.52 5.22
N GLU A 154 -5.85 5.05 6.30
CA GLU A 154 -5.20 3.74 6.40
C GLU A 154 -6.21 2.59 6.41
N GLY A 155 -7.26 2.69 7.23
CA GLY A 155 -8.26 1.63 7.38
C GLY A 155 -9.09 1.42 6.11
N THR A 156 -9.23 2.45 5.28
CA THR A 156 -9.98 2.41 4.01
C THR A 156 -9.10 2.09 2.80
N ARG A 157 -7.82 1.76 2.98
CA ARG A 157 -6.93 1.37 1.87
C ARG A 157 -7.45 0.13 1.14
N HIS A 158 -7.39 0.17 -0.19
CA HIS A 158 -7.71 -0.96 -1.07
C HIS A 158 -6.79 -2.16 -0.80
N TYR A 159 -5.49 -1.91 -0.62
CA TYR A 159 -4.47 -2.93 -0.47
C TYR A 159 -3.71 -2.88 0.87
N LEU A 160 -4.44 -2.70 1.98
CA LEU A 160 -3.82 -2.72 3.32
C LEU A 160 -3.10 -4.06 3.60
N PRO A 161 -1.82 -4.06 4.03
CA PRO A 161 -1.10 -5.26 4.44
C PRO A 161 -1.73 -5.92 5.68
N TRP A 162 -1.60 -7.25 5.78
CA TRP A 162 -2.08 -8.10 6.90
C TRP A 162 -3.58 -8.07 7.17
N ALA A 163 -4.33 -7.23 6.46
CA ALA A 163 -5.74 -7.01 6.69
C ALA A 163 -6.60 -7.76 5.67
N ARG A 164 -7.82 -8.12 6.07
CA ARG A 164 -8.80 -8.74 5.18
C ARG A 164 -9.09 -7.88 3.96
N ARG A 165 -9.32 -8.45 2.77
CA ARG A 165 -9.80 -7.66 1.62
C ARG A 165 -11.23 -7.18 1.86
N VAL A 166 -11.56 -6.00 1.34
CA VAL A 166 -12.93 -5.46 1.27
C VAL A 166 -13.28 -5.45 -0.22
N PRO A 167 -13.99 -6.46 -0.73
CA PRO A 167 -14.21 -6.61 -2.18
C PRO A 167 -14.86 -5.40 -2.83
N GLU A 168 -15.82 -4.77 -2.15
CA GLU A 168 -16.57 -3.63 -2.70
C GLU A 168 -15.70 -2.38 -2.93
N LEU A 169 -14.62 -2.20 -2.14
CA LEU A 169 -13.64 -1.14 -2.43
C LEU A 169 -12.94 -1.38 -3.77
N LEU A 170 -12.67 -2.64 -4.14
CA LEU A 170 -12.00 -2.95 -5.42
C LEU A 170 -12.89 -2.68 -6.63
N THR A 171 -14.21 -2.64 -6.45
CA THR A 171 -15.17 -2.31 -7.52
C THR A 171 -15.54 -0.83 -7.55
N ARG A 172 -15.16 -0.05 -6.52
CA ARG A 172 -15.46 1.39 -6.38
C ARG A 172 -14.17 2.17 -6.05
N PRO A 173 -13.21 2.24 -6.99
CA PRO A 173 -11.86 2.77 -6.72
C PRO A 173 -11.85 4.26 -6.34
N ASP A 174 -12.88 5.00 -6.73
CA ASP A 174 -13.09 6.41 -6.44
C ASP A 174 -13.71 6.69 -5.06
N ALA A 175 -14.32 5.68 -4.43
CA ALA A 175 -15.09 5.85 -3.19
C ALA A 175 -14.27 6.41 -2.01
N THR A 176 -12.94 6.22 -2.02
CA THR A 176 -12.04 6.72 -0.97
C THR A 176 -11.32 8.01 -1.34
N LEU A 177 -11.45 8.50 -2.59
CA LEU A 177 -10.81 9.75 -3.02
C LEU A 177 -11.22 10.95 -2.15
N PRO A 178 -12.49 11.15 -1.78
CA PRO A 178 -12.87 12.25 -0.90
C PRO A 178 -12.17 12.24 0.47
N ILE A 179 -11.70 11.08 0.93
CA ILE A 179 -10.96 10.96 2.20
C ILE A 179 -9.52 11.41 2.00
N ILE A 180 -8.84 10.91 0.96
CA ILE A 180 -7.43 11.22 0.73
C ILE A 180 -7.23 12.63 0.16
N ASP A 181 -8.19 13.16 -0.60
CA ASP A 181 -8.23 14.56 -1.04
C ASP A 181 -8.36 15.53 0.14
N ALA A 182 -9.04 15.12 1.22
CA ALA A 182 -9.12 15.94 2.44
C ALA A 182 -7.82 15.93 3.26
N LEU A 183 -6.90 14.99 3.00
CA LEU A 183 -5.74 14.70 3.86
C LEU A 183 -4.37 14.86 3.19
N TYR A 184 -4.28 15.12 1.89
CA TYR A 184 -2.96 15.20 1.23
C TYR A 184 -2.10 16.36 1.73
N ARG A 185 -2.72 17.46 2.21
CA ARG A 185 -2.03 18.58 2.87
C ARG A 185 -2.06 18.51 4.41
N ASP A 186 -2.32 17.33 4.99
CA ASP A 186 -2.35 17.17 6.45
C ASP A 186 -1.02 17.63 7.08
N PRO A 187 -1.01 18.34 8.22
CA PRO A 187 0.24 18.76 8.87
C PRO A 187 1.10 17.59 9.34
N SER A 188 0.51 16.43 9.63
CA SER A 188 1.22 15.24 10.10
C SER A 188 1.86 14.44 8.96
N ASP A 189 3.16 14.16 9.06
CA ASP A 189 3.83 13.23 8.13
C ASP A 189 3.29 11.81 8.24
N TYR A 190 2.86 11.40 9.44
CA TYR A 190 2.27 10.10 9.71
C TYR A 190 0.96 9.90 8.92
N VAL A 191 0.13 10.95 8.82
CA VAL A 191 -1.08 10.95 8.00
C VAL A 191 -0.74 10.99 6.51
N ARG A 192 0.11 11.92 6.06
CA ARG A 192 0.51 12.04 4.65
C ARG A 192 1.15 10.76 4.10
N ARG A 193 1.91 10.02 4.93
CA ARG A 193 2.47 8.71 4.56
C ARG A 193 1.37 7.70 4.24
N SER A 194 0.31 7.68 5.05
CA SER A 194 -0.86 6.83 4.79
C SER A 194 -1.56 7.23 3.49
N VAL A 195 -1.79 8.53 3.28
CA VAL A 195 -2.40 9.06 2.05
C VAL A 195 -1.63 8.63 0.81
N ALA A 196 -0.30 8.78 0.82
CA ALA A 196 0.53 8.37 -0.30
C ALA A 196 0.57 6.84 -0.50
N ASN A 197 0.49 6.05 0.58
CA ASN A 197 0.35 4.60 0.47
C ASN A 197 -1.02 4.20 -0.11
N HIS A 198 -2.08 4.90 0.30
CA HIS A 198 -3.43 4.70 -0.20
C HIS A 198 -3.50 4.98 -1.70
N LEU A 199 -3.01 6.15 -2.14
CA LEU A 199 -3.01 6.47 -3.57
C LEU A 199 -2.13 5.49 -4.37
N ASN A 200 -0.98 5.07 -3.84
CA ASN A 200 -0.15 4.05 -4.49
C ASN A 200 -0.85 2.68 -4.62
N ASP A 201 -1.69 2.30 -3.66
CA ASP A 201 -2.42 1.03 -3.71
C ASP A 201 -3.37 0.98 -4.92
N LEU A 202 -4.02 2.11 -5.24
CA LEU A 202 -4.87 2.27 -6.42
C LEU A 202 -4.10 2.07 -7.73
N SER A 203 -2.81 2.39 -7.75
CA SER A 203 -1.95 2.32 -8.95
C SER A 203 -1.77 0.88 -9.48
N ARG A 204 -2.20 -0.13 -8.71
CA ARG A 204 -2.16 -1.53 -9.14
C ARG A 204 -3.15 -1.81 -10.26
N GLN A 205 -4.32 -1.19 -10.21
CA GLN A 205 -5.45 -1.45 -11.11
C GLN A 205 -5.96 -0.18 -11.82
N HIS A 206 -5.75 1.00 -11.24
CA HIS A 206 -6.27 2.28 -11.73
C HIS A 206 -5.14 3.32 -11.84
N PRO A 207 -4.16 3.10 -12.74
CA PRO A 207 -3.03 4.02 -12.91
C PRO A 207 -3.48 5.43 -13.32
N ASP A 208 -4.45 5.55 -14.23
CA ASP A 208 -4.94 6.85 -14.73
C ASP A 208 -5.57 7.67 -13.60
N LEU A 209 -6.43 7.07 -12.78
CA LEU A 209 -7.04 7.70 -11.60
C LEU A 209 -5.98 8.26 -10.63
N VAL A 210 -4.87 7.52 -10.46
CA VAL A 210 -3.77 7.92 -9.59
C VAL A 210 -3.01 9.11 -10.17
N VAL A 211 -2.73 9.09 -11.47
CA VAL A 211 -2.09 10.19 -12.19
C VAL A 211 -2.95 11.44 -12.13
N ASP A 212 -4.24 11.33 -12.43
CA ASP A 212 -5.18 12.45 -12.42
C ASP A 212 -5.30 13.07 -11.02
N THR A 213 -5.37 12.22 -9.99
CA THR A 213 -5.38 12.69 -8.59
C THR A 213 -4.08 13.40 -8.21
N ALA A 214 -2.93 12.83 -8.58
CA ALA A 214 -1.64 13.45 -8.34
C ALA A 214 -1.48 14.78 -9.08
N ALA A 215 -1.97 14.87 -10.32
CA ALA A 215 -1.97 16.10 -11.11
C ALA A 215 -2.80 17.20 -10.44
N ARG A 216 -4.02 16.86 -9.96
CA ARG A 216 -4.86 17.80 -9.19
C ARG A 216 -4.16 18.29 -7.92
N TRP A 217 -3.52 17.40 -7.17
CA TRP A 217 -2.78 17.79 -5.96
C TRP A 217 -1.58 18.70 -6.28
N LEU A 218 -0.85 18.43 -7.37
CA LEU A 218 0.28 19.27 -7.81
C LEU A 218 -0.15 20.65 -8.35
N ALA A 219 -1.35 20.76 -8.93
CA ALA A 219 -1.93 22.04 -9.32
C ALA A 219 -2.27 22.94 -8.12
N GLU A 220 -2.34 22.33 -6.93
CA GLU A 220 -2.81 22.94 -5.71
C GLU A 220 -1.91 22.48 -4.54
N PRO A 221 -0.61 22.84 -4.51
CA PRO A 221 0.34 22.24 -3.58
C PRO A 221 0.47 23.00 -2.25
N ASP A 222 0.94 22.27 -1.23
CA ASP A 222 1.63 22.82 -0.06
C ASP A 222 3.12 22.43 -0.08
N ALA A 223 3.87 22.80 0.96
CA ALA A 223 5.30 22.47 1.09
C ALA A 223 5.61 20.96 1.14
N ASN A 224 4.62 20.09 1.37
CA ASN A 224 4.81 18.64 1.49
C ASN A 224 4.29 17.86 0.27
N THR A 225 3.51 18.51 -0.60
CA THR A 225 2.73 17.85 -1.66
C THR A 225 3.64 17.13 -2.64
N ASP A 226 4.77 17.72 -3.07
CA ASP A 226 5.72 17.08 -3.98
C ASP A 226 6.28 15.77 -3.43
N ARG A 227 6.63 15.75 -2.13
CA ARG A 227 7.17 14.56 -1.45
C ARG A 227 6.11 13.47 -1.34
N LEU A 228 4.88 13.86 -1.03
CA LEU A 228 3.74 12.96 -0.95
C LEU A 228 3.46 12.33 -2.32
N VAL A 229 3.31 13.14 -3.36
CA VAL A 229 3.02 12.69 -4.74
C VAL A 229 4.12 11.78 -5.25
N ARG A 230 5.40 12.12 -5.05
CA ARG A 230 6.52 11.23 -5.41
C ARG A 230 6.43 9.86 -4.72
N HIS A 231 6.04 9.83 -3.45
CA HIS A 231 5.84 8.56 -2.74
C HIS A 231 4.62 7.80 -3.27
N ALA A 232 3.53 8.49 -3.60
CA ALA A 232 2.32 7.89 -4.14
C ALA A 232 2.54 7.27 -5.54
N LEU A 233 3.32 7.93 -6.39
CA LEU A 233 3.59 7.50 -7.76
C LEU A 233 4.72 6.45 -7.87
N ARG A 234 5.38 6.08 -6.77
CA ARG A 234 6.56 5.20 -6.78
C ARG A 234 6.40 3.91 -7.58
N THR A 235 5.22 3.29 -7.55
CA THR A 235 4.96 2.05 -8.31
C THR A 235 4.87 2.35 -9.81
N LEU A 236 4.20 3.43 -10.20
CA LEU A 236 4.09 3.86 -11.60
C LEU A 236 5.44 4.30 -12.16
N ILE A 237 6.22 5.08 -11.41
CA ILE A 237 7.59 5.47 -11.76
C ILE A 237 8.49 4.24 -11.95
N LYS A 238 8.37 3.24 -11.07
CA LYS A 238 9.11 1.98 -11.20
C LYS A 238 8.69 1.17 -12.42
N ARG A 239 7.43 1.27 -12.85
CA ARG A 239 6.91 0.70 -14.10
C ARG A 239 7.24 1.55 -15.33
N GLY A 240 7.79 2.75 -15.13
CA GLY A 240 8.09 3.70 -16.21
C GLY A 240 6.84 4.25 -16.86
N ASP A 241 5.79 4.51 -16.08
CA ASP A 241 4.57 5.16 -16.56
C ASP A 241 4.86 6.59 -17.03
N ALA A 242 4.54 6.89 -18.29
CA ALA A 242 4.90 8.16 -18.93
C ALA A 242 4.18 9.36 -18.28
N ASN A 243 2.90 9.21 -17.90
CA ASN A 243 2.14 10.30 -17.32
C ASN A 243 2.60 10.59 -15.89
N ALA A 244 2.88 9.57 -15.10
CA ALA A 244 3.46 9.74 -13.76
C ALA A 244 4.86 10.38 -13.80
N LEU A 245 5.67 10.04 -14.81
CA LEU A 245 6.99 10.66 -15.02
C LEU A 245 6.87 12.12 -15.47
N ALA A 246 5.90 12.44 -16.32
CA ALA A 246 5.62 13.81 -16.76
C ALA A 246 5.31 14.73 -15.57
N LEU A 247 4.53 14.27 -14.59
CA LEU A 247 4.24 14.99 -13.35
C LEU A 247 5.49 15.30 -12.50
N LEU A 248 6.60 14.60 -12.72
CA LEU A 248 7.88 14.83 -12.04
C LEU A 248 8.89 15.61 -12.90
N GLY A 249 8.43 16.22 -14.00
CA GLY A 249 9.27 17.01 -14.91
C GLY A 249 9.97 16.20 -16.00
N PHE A 250 9.57 14.94 -16.20
CA PHE A 250 10.05 14.07 -17.28
C PHE A 250 8.96 13.87 -18.33
N ALA A 251 8.57 14.97 -18.99
CA ALA A 251 7.55 14.97 -20.03
C ALA A 251 7.94 14.08 -21.23
N ALA A 252 6.99 13.86 -22.13
CA ALA A 252 7.25 13.15 -23.39
C ALA A 252 8.49 13.74 -24.07
N PRO A 253 9.49 12.92 -24.42
CA PRO A 253 10.82 13.39 -24.81
C PRO A 253 10.81 13.83 -26.28
N THR A 254 10.11 14.92 -26.57
CA THR A 254 9.93 15.47 -27.92
C THR A 254 11.28 15.86 -28.51
N GLY A 255 11.53 15.46 -29.77
CA GLY A 255 12.82 15.67 -30.42
C GLY A 255 13.91 14.66 -30.01
N VAL A 256 13.65 13.77 -29.05
CA VAL A 256 14.59 12.71 -28.67
C VAL A 256 14.30 11.43 -29.45
N SER A 257 15.35 10.81 -29.99
CA SER A 257 15.27 9.53 -30.71
C SER A 257 16.36 8.57 -30.26
N ILE A 258 16.08 7.26 -30.37
CA ILE A 258 17.06 6.20 -30.22
C ILE A 258 17.46 5.71 -31.62
N VAL A 259 18.76 5.67 -31.90
CA VAL A 259 19.33 5.11 -33.13
C VAL A 259 20.30 3.98 -32.80
N GLY A 260 20.45 3.04 -33.74
CA GLY A 260 21.43 1.95 -33.61
C GLY A 260 21.20 1.03 -32.41
N LEU A 261 19.95 0.82 -32.00
CA LEU A 261 19.64 -0.17 -30.95
C LEU A 261 20.06 -1.57 -31.42
N SER A 262 20.99 -2.19 -30.70
CA SER A 262 21.50 -3.53 -30.97
C SER A 262 21.61 -4.32 -29.67
N VAL A 263 21.36 -5.64 -29.77
CA VAL A 263 21.59 -6.62 -28.72
C VAL A 263 22.23 -7.87 -29.30
N ASP A 264 22.80 -8.74 -28.46
CA ASP A 264 23.23 -10.06 -28.93
C ASP A 264 22.00 -10.84 -29.44
N PRO A 265 22.07 -11.51 -30.61
CA PRO A 265 20.91 -12.19 -31.19
C PRO A 265 20.47 -13.41 -30.35
N THR A 266 21.38 -13.98 -29.57
CA THR A 266 21.12 -15.10 -28.67
C THR A 266 21.82 -14.91 -27.32
N VAL A 267 21.26 -15.47 -26.26
CA VAL A 267 21.86 -15.54 -24.93
C VAL A 267 21.42 -16.83 -24.25
N SER A 268 22.29 -17.53 -23.52
CA SER A 268 21.91 -18.72 -22.72
C SER A 268 21.43 -18.32 -21.32
N VAL A 269 20.68 -19.20 -20.63
CA VAL A 269 20.44 -19.02 -19.19
C VAL A 269 21.79 -19.01 -18.46
N GLY A 270 21.95 -18.09 -17.51
CA GLY A 270 23.26 -17.82 -16.88
C GLY A 270 24.13 -16.82 -17.65
N GLY A 271 23.84 -16.60 -18.93
CA GLY A 271 24.55 -15.68 -19.81
C GLY A 271 24.28 -14.21 -19.52
N THR A 272 24.93 -13.35 -20.31
CA THR A 272 24.79 -11.90 -20.24
C THR A 272 24.49 -11.37 -21.63
N LEU A 273 23.41 -10.59 -21.75
CA LEU A 273 23.01 -9.92 -22.98
C LEU A 273 23.61 -8.51 -23.00
N SER A 274 24.32 -8.17 -24.08
CA SER A 274 24.84 -6.82 -24.34
C SER A 274 23.77 -5.97 -25.01
N ILE A 275 23.73 -4.68 -24.65
CA ILE A 275 22.78 -3.70 -25.14
C ILE A 275 23.57 -2.45 -25.53
N SER A 276 23.43 -2.02 -26.78
CA SER A 276 23.98 -0.75 -27.26
C SER A 276 22.92 0.07 -27.99
N ALA A 277 22.97 1.39 -27.85
CA ALA A 277 22.18 2.34 -28.62
C ALA A 277 22.77 3.74 -28.50
N THR A 278 22.36 4.68 -29.35
CA THR A 278 22.67 6.10 -29.18
C THR A 278 21.37 6.89 -29.06
N LEU A 279 21.26 7.67 -27.99
CA LEU A 279 20.21 8.66 -27.81
C LEU A 279 20.65 9.98 -28.45
N ILE A 280 19.75 10.61 -29.21
CA ILE A 280 19.99 11.89 -29.86
C ILE A 280 18.87 12.85 -29.48
N ASN A 281 19.20 14.07 -29.05
CA ASN A 281 18.23 15.17 -28.98
C ASN A 281 18.35 16.02 -30.25
N SER A 282 17.39 15.88 -31.15
CA SER A 282 17.27 16.68 -32.38
C SER A 282 16.43 17.96 -32.19
N GLY A 283 16.00 18.24 -30.95
CA GLY A 283 15.27 19.44 -30.59
C GLY A 283 16.18 20.65 -30.38
N ALA A 284 15.57 21.83 -30.26
CA ALA A 284 16.27 23.09 -30.04
C ALA A 284 16.55 23.38 -28.56
N GLU A 285 15.96 22.63 -27.63
CA GLU A 285 16.05 22.87 -26.18
C GLU A 285 16.64 21.66 -25.43
N PRO A 286 17.29 21.87 -24.27
CA PRO A 286 17.69 20.78 -23.39
C PRO A 286 16.49 19.99 -22.86
N VAL A 287 16.59 18.66 -22.87
CA VAL A 287 15.53 17.76 -22.37
C VAL A 287 16.03 16.94 -21.19
N LYS A 288 15.26 16.92 -20.10
CA LYS A 288 15.49 15.99 -18.98
C LYS A 288 14.95 14.62 -19.36
N VAL A 289 15.83 13.62 -19.35
CA VAL A 289 15.50 12.24 -19.69
C VAL A 289 15.80 11.29 -18.55
N ILE A 290 14.89 10.34 -18.32
CA ILE A 290 15.15 9.06 -17.67
C ILE A 290 15.25 8.03 -18.78
N VAL A 291 16.44 7.51 -18.96
CA VAL A 291 16.72 6.39 -19.85
C VAL A 291 16.66 5.13 -19.00
N ASP A 292 15.77 4.24 -19.39
CA ASP A 292 15.57 2.90 -18.87
C ASP A 292 15.66 1.90 -20.04
N TYR A 293 15.63 0.61 -19.75
CA TYR A 293 15.36 -0.41 -20.76
C TYR A 293 14.31 -1.40 -20.24
N SER A 294 13.50 -1.93 -21.14
CA SER A 294 12.45 -2.90 -20.83
C SER A 294 12.76 -4.22 -21.52
N VAL A 295 12.84 -5.30 -20.74
CA VAL A 295 12.92 -6.66 -21.27
C VAL A 295 11.52 -7.27 -21.26
N GLY A 296 11.03 -7.67 -22.42
CA GLY A 296 9.86 -8.52 -22.58
C GLY A 296 10.25 -9.97 -22.33
N PHE A 297 9.89 -10.49 -21.14
CA PHE A 297 10.16 -11.87 -20.77
C PHE A 297 9.05 -12.80 -21.25
N LEU A 298 9.43 -13.85 -21.99
CA LEU A 298 8.54 -14.97 -22.28
C LEU A 298 8.11 -15.64 -20.96
N LYS A 299 6.84 -16.03 -20.88
CA LYS A 299 6.25 -16.74 -19.75
C LYS A 299 5.83 -18.14 -20.14
N ALA A 300 5.61 -19.00 -19.15
CA ALA A 300 5.12 -20.36 -19.33
C ALA A 300 3.85 -20.47 -20.19
N ASN A 301 3.01 -19.44 -20.20
CA ASN A 301 1.77 -19.38 -20.97
C ASN A 301 1.95 -18.78 -22.38
N GLY A 302 3.18 -18.63 -22.86
CA GLY A 302 3.52 -18.05 -24.16
C GLY A 302 3.37 -16.54 -24.27
N LYS A 303 2.88 -15.85 -23.22
CA LYS A 303 2.76 -14.38 -23.24
C LYS A 303 4.09 -13.72 -22.88
N VAL A 304 4.30 -12.53 -23.42
CA VAL A 304 5.41 -11.66 -23.04
C VAL A 304 4.98 -10.73 -21.90
N ALA A 305 5.78 -10.66 -20.85
CA ALA A 305 5.58 -9.69 -19.77
C ALA A 305 6.81 -8.79 -19.63
N HIS A 306 6.57 -7.48 -19.71
CA HIS A 306 7.63 -6.49 -19.66
C HIS A 306 8.09 -6.20 -18.24
N LYS A 307 9.40 -6.02 -18.11
CA LYS A 307 10.05 -5.53 -16.90
C LYS A 307 10.99 -4.40 -17.25
N VAL A 308 10.72 -3.23 -16.68
CA VAL A 308 11.60 -2.06 -16.77
C VAL A 308 12.76 -2.19 -15.78
N PHE A 309 13.95 -1.85 -16.27
CA PHE A 309 15.20 -1.77 -15.55
C PHE A 309 15.77 -0.36 -15.65
N LYS A 310 16.24 0.16 -14.51
CA LYS A 310 16.73 1.53 -14.40
C LYS A 310 18.14 1.64 -14.98
N LEU A 311 18.40 2.70 -15.75
CA LEU A 311 19.73 2.96 -16.32
C LEU A 311 20.29 4.30 -15.84
N ALA A 312 19.76 5.44 -16.30
CA ALA A 312 20.26 6.75 -15.87
C ALA A 312 19.21 7.85 -16.03
N ALA A 313 19.37 8.93 -15.25
CA ALA A 313 18.67 10.19 -15.48
C ALA A 313 19.70 11.27 -15.84
N LYS A 314 19.46 12.05 -16.90
CA LYS A 314 20.35 13.15 -17.31
C LYS A 314 19.58 14.24 -18.04
N THR A 315 20.21 15.41 -18.20
CA THR A 315 19.78 16.41 -19.18
C THR A 315 20.58 16.19 -20.46
N VAL A 316 19.92 16.27 -21.62
CA VAL A 316 20.52 16.12 -22.95
C VAL A 316 20.31 17.42 -23.71
N GLY A 317 21.40 18.10 -24.07
CA GLY A 317 21.38 19.37 -24.80
C GLY A 317 20.96 19.21 -26.26
N PRO A 318 20.63 20.32 -26.96
CA PRO A 318 20.34 20.32 -28.39
C PRO A 318 21.49 19.71 -29.21
N GLY A 319 21.18 18.80 -30.12
CA GLY A 319 22.16 18.08 -30.95
C GLY A 319 23.04 17.07 -30.20
N GLU A 320 22.95 16.99 -28.87
CA GLU A 320 23.78 16.09 -28.07
C GLU A 320 23.45 14.63 -28.40
N ARG A 321 24.51 13.83 -28.49
CA ARG A 321 24.46 12.37 -28.67
C ARG A 321 24.97 11.70 -27.40
N VAL A 322 24.26 10.68 -26.95
CA VAL A 322 24.59 9.94 -25.73
C VAL A 322 24.63 8.48 -26.05
N ASP A 323 25.80 7.87 -25.96
CA ASP A 323 25.95 6.44 -26.13
C ASP A 323 25.45 5.71 -24.88
N ILE A 324 24.65 4.68 -25.13
CA ILE A 324 24.10 3.78 -24.13
C ILE A 324 24.80 2.44 -24.34
N ALA A 325 25.51 1.99 -23.31
CA ALA A 325 26.10 0.66 -23.25
C ALA A 325 25.69 0.02 -21.92
N LYS A 326 25.02 -1.13 -21.99
CA LYS A 326 24.53 -1.85 -20.81
C LYS A 326 24.55 -3.36 -21.03
N THR A 327 24.65 -4.10 -19.93
CA THR A 327 24.47 -5.55 -19.94
C THR A 327 23.30 -5.96 -19.06
N HIS A 328 22.65 -7.07 -19.43
CA HIS A 328 21.57 -7.70 -18.68
C HIS A 328 21.91 -9.16 -18.37
N SER A 329 21.93 -9.53 -17.09
CA SER A 329 22.24 -10.90 -16.67
C SER A 329 20.99 -11.79 -16.67
N PHE A 330 21.11 -12.96 -17.28
CA PHE A 330 20.15 -14.07 -17.22
C PHE A 330 20.54 -15.12 -16.18
N ALA A 331 21.36 -14.75 -15.17
CA ALA A 331 21.67 -15.61 -14.04
C ALA A 331 20.38 -16.05 -13.31
N PRO A 332 20.24 -17.34 -12.94
CA PRO A 332 19.09 -17.82 -12.19
C PRO A 332 18.87 -17.02 -10.90
N ILE A 333 17.63 -16.59 -10.67
CA ILE A 333 17.23 -15.89 -9.44
C ILE A 333 15.98 -16.55 -8.85
N THR A 334 15.86 -16.52 -7.51
CA THR A 334 14.74 -17.14 -6.79
C THR A 334 13.37 -16.54 -7.14
N THR A 335 13.35 -15.30 -7.63
CA THR A 335 12.11 -14.55 -7.89
C THR A 335 11.63 -14.64 -9.34
N ARG A 336 12.39 -15.29 -10.23
CA ARG A 336 12.03 -15.39 -11.65
C ARG A 336 12.62 -16.64 -12.29
N ARG A 337 11.74 -17.43 -12.91
CA ARG A 337 12.10 -18.44 -13.88
C ARG A 337 12.18 -17.80 -15.27
N TYR A 338 13.26 -18.10 -15.98
CA TYR A 338 13.40 -17.81 -17.40
C TYR A 338 12.93 -19.00 -18.24
N TYR A 339 12.36 -18.72 -19.40
CA TYR A 339 11.82 -19.74 -20.30
C TYR A 339 12.54 -19.59 -21.64
N PRO A 340 13.19 -20.62 -22.18
CA PRO A 340 13.80 -20.54 -23.50
C PRO A 340 12.80 -20.09 -24.57
N GLY A 341 13.27 -19.36 -25.57
CA GLY A 341 12.44 -18.82 -26.65
C GLY A 341 12.67 -17.33 -26.94
N GLY A 342 11.85 -16.80 -27.85
CA GLY A 342 11.88 -15.40 -28.26
C GLY A 342 11.56 -14.42 -27.15
N HIS A 343 12.47 -13.47 -26.95
CA HIS A 343 12.36 -12.33 -26.05
C HIS A 343 12.52 -11.02 -26.82
N GLU A 344 12.20 -9.92 -26.17
CA GLU A 344 12.36 -8.59 -26.77
C GLU A 344 12.95 -7.59 -25.79
N LEU A 345 13.66 -6.60 -26.34
CA LEU A 345 14.23 -5.49 -25.61
C LEU A 345 13.85 -4.18 -26.27
N ALA A 346 13.47 -3.20 -25.45
CA ALA A 346 13.26 -1.82 -25.87
C ALA A 346 14.07 -0.89 -24.99
N VAL A 347 14.66 0.15 -25.57
CA VAL A 347 15.10 1.31 -24.79
C VAL A 347 13.85 2.12 -24.46
N GLN A 348 13.82 2.72 -23.28
CA GLN A 348 12.68 3.50 -22.81
C GLN A 348 13.16 4.86 -22.34
N VAL A 349 12.59 5.94 -22.87
CA VAL A 349 12.95 7.31 -22.53
C VAL A 349 11.72 8.01 -21.98
N ASN A 350 11.78 8.51 -20.74
CA ASN A 350 10.65 9.16 -20.05
C ASN A 350 9.35 8.33 -20.10
N GLY A 351 9.48 7.02 -20.00
CA GLY A 351 8.33 6.11 -20.04
C GLY A 351 7.93 5.63 -21.43
N LEU A 352 8.39 6.29 -22.48
CA LEU A 352 8.09 5.92 -23.87
C LEU A 352 9.10 4.91 -24.38
N ARG A 353 8.62 3.74 -24.84
CA ARG A 353 9.47 2.72 -25.47
C ARG A 353 9.88 3.21 -26.86
N MET A 354 11.19 3.30 -27.08
CA MET A 354 11.84 3.77 -28.30
C MET A 354 12.78 2.69 -28.83
N GLY A 355 12.44 2.14 -29.99
CA GLY A 355 13.14 0.99 -30.55
C GLY A 355 12.72 -0.33 -29.89
N LEU A 356 12.70 -1.39 -30.68
CA LEU A 356 12.39 -2.75 -30.25
C LEU A 356 13.29 -3.71 -31.02
N VAL A 357 13.92 -4.63 -30.33
CA VAL A 357 14.76 -5.67 -30.92
C VAL A 357 14.47 -7.01 -30.25
N GLY A 358 14.36 -8.07 -31.06
CA GLY A 358 14.18 -9.43 -30.58
C GLY A 358 15.52 -10.14 -30.33
N PHE A 359 15.54 -11.07 -29.40
CA PHE A 359 16.66 -12.00 -29.17
C PHE A 359 16.13 -13.35 -28.68
N GLU A 360 16.90 -14.41 -28.90
CA GLU A 360 16.54 -15.76 -28.46
C GLU A 360 17.22 -16.10 -27.13
N LEU A 361 16.44 -16.54 -26.14
CA LEU A 361 16.99 -17.13 -24.91
C LEU A 361 17.13 -18.65 -25.11
N LEU A 362 18.37 -19.13 -25.06
CA LEU A 362 18.72 -20.54 -25.09
C LEU A 362 18.73 -21.12 -23.67
N GLU A 363 18.74 -22.45 -23.56
CA GLU A 363 18.87 -23.15 -22.27
C GLU A 363 20.14 -22.80 -21.49
#